data_AF-A0AAU4JTU4-F1
#
_entry.id   AF-A0AAU4JTU4-F1
#
_cell.length_a   1.000
_cell.length_b   1.000
_cell.length_c   1.000
_cell.angle_alpha   90.00
_cell.angle_beta   90.00
_cell.angle_gamma   90.00
#
_symmetry.space_group_name_H-M   'P 1'
#
loop_
_entity.id
_entity.type
_entity.pdbx_description
1 polymer ?
#
loop_
_entity_poly.entity_id
_entity_poly.type
_entity_poly.pdbx_seq_one_letter_code
_entity_poly.pdbx_strand_id
1 'polypeptide(L)'
;MTHPGEAAADNRRRIYTTLLADPTRAWTVRELAAAVDIALDGTVRDTFNVLLADGFLRQVPYRRSLTAVLTDHGYQSLTRLVRRAP
;
A
#
# COMPACT_ATOMS: atom_id res chain seq x y z
N MET A 1 -12.28 -2.52 -23.43
CA MET A 1 -13.08 -1.66 -22.55
C MET A 1 -12.77 -2.13 -21.13
N THR A 2 -11.77 -1.55 -20.47
CA THR A 2 -11.29 -2.04 -19.17
C THR A 2 -12.34 -1.72 -18.11
N HIS A 3 -12.79 -2.72 -17.36
CA HIS A 3 -13.77 -2.51 -16.30
C HIS A 3 -13.15 -1.64 -15.20
N PRO A 4 -13.84 -0.61 -14.67
CA PRO A 4 -13.26 0.29 -13.66
C PRO A 4 -12.80 -0.43 -12.39
N GLY A 5 -13.37 -1.60 -12.08
CA GLY A 5 -12.93 -2.44 -10.96
C GLY A 5 -11.59 -3.16 -11.17
N GLU A 6 -11.20 -3.42 -12.42
CA GLU A 6 -9.97 -4.14 -12.79
C GLU A 6 -8.75 -3.24 -12.59
N ALA A 7 -8.81 -1.99 -13.05
CA ALA A 7 -7.76 -1.00 -12.83
C ALA A 7 -7.50 -0.74 -11.34
N ALA A 8 -8.55 -0.72 -10.51
CA ALA A 8 -8.41 -0.55 -9.06
C ALA A 8 -7.80 -1.78 -8.38
N ALA A 9 -8.08 -3.00 -8.87
CA ALA A 9 -7.44 -4.22 -8.39
C ALA A 9 -5.95 -4.25 -8.77
N ASP A 10 -5.60 -3.89 -9.99
CA ASP A 10 -4.22 -3.81 -10.48
C ASP A 10 -3.40 -2.76 -9.71
N ASN A 11 -3.99 -1.59 -9.46
CA ASN A 11 -3.37 -0.54 -8.67
C ASN A 11 -3.08 -1.00 -7.24
N ARG A 12 -4.03 -1.71 -6.60
CA ARG A 12 -3.80 -2.30 -5.27
C ARG A 12 -2.71 -3.36 -5.28
N ARG A 13 -2.65 -4.20 -6.33
CA ARG A 13 -1.58 -5.19 -6.48
C ARG A 13 -0.22 -4.52 -6.57
N ARG A 14 -0.07 -3.45 -7.37
CA ARG A 14 1.16 -2.65 -7.46
C ARG A 14 1.56 -2.07 -6.12
N ILE A 15 0.61 -1.49 -5.38
CA ILE A 15 0.84 -0.97 -4.02
C ILE A 15 1.38 -2.06 -3.09
N TYR A 16 0.73 -3.23 -3.06
CA TYR A 16 1.18 -4.32 -2.19
C TYR A 16 2.56 -4.83 -2.57
N THR A 17 2.86 -4.98 -3.86
CA THR A 17 4.19 -5.40 -4.32
C THR A 17 5.28 -4.40 -3.97
N THR A 18 4.99 -3.10 -4.07
CA THR A 18 5.95 -2.04 -3.70
C THR A 18 6.24 -2.03 -2.20
N LEU A 19 5.21 -2.20 -1.36
CA LEU A 19 5.40 -2.32 0.09
C LEU A 19 6.21 -3.57 0.47
N LEU A 20 5.99 -4.70 -0.22
CA LEU A 20 6.72 -5.95 0.02
C LEU A 20 8.17 -5.91 -0.47
N ALA A 21 8.48 -5.10 -1.48
CA ALA A 21 9.84 -4.95 -2.02
C ALA A 21 10.78 -4.24 -1.05
N ASP A 22 10.26 -3.33 -0.23
CA ASP A 22 11.02 -2.59 0.77
C ASP A 22 10.23 -2.48 2.10
N PRO A 23 10.16 -3.58 2.88
CA PRO A 23 9.27 -3.70 4.02
C PRO A 23 9.72 -2.88 5.24
N THR A 24 11.00 -2.51 5.31
CA THR A 24 11.55 -1.70 6.42
C THR A 24 11.41 -0.20 6.16
N ARG A 25 11.15 0.19 4.91
CA ARG A 25 10.95 1.59 4.55
C ARG A 25 9.65 2.14 5.11
N ALA A 26 9.77 3.34 5.66
CA ALA A 26 8.64 4.15 6.06
C ALA A 26 8.13 4.94 4.84
N TRP A 27 6.83 4.91 4.61
CA TRP A 27 6.17 5.51 3.45
C TRP A 27 5.19 6.59 3.89
N THR A 28 5.22 7.73 3.20
CA THR A 28 4.05 8.60 3.09
C THR A 28 3.19 8.18 1.91
N VAL A 29 1.91 8.60 1.90
CA VAL A 29 1.01 8.38 0.75
C VAL A 29 1.62 8.92 -0.56
N ARG A 30 2.31 10.07 -0.49
CA ARG A 30 2.93 10.71 -1.66
C ARG A 30 4.12 9.93 -2.20
N GLU A 31 4.99 9.44 -1.33
CA GLU A 31 6.13 8.61 -1.75
C GLU A 31 5.66 7.29 -2.33
N LEU A 32 4.63 6.68 -1.72
CA LEU A 32 4.06 5.44 -2.21
C LEU A 32 3.46 5.62 -3.60
N ALA A 33 2.65 6.67 -3.82
CA ALA A 33 2.07 7.00 -5.13
C ALA A 33 3.16 7.17 -6.21
N ALA A 34 4.23 7.89 -5.89
CA ALA A 34 5.36 8.06 -6.79
C ALA A 34 6.07 6.74 -7.11
N ALA A 35 6.20 5.83 -6.14
CA ALA A 35 6.88 4.54 -6.33
C ALA A 35 6.05 3.54 -7.15
N VAL A 36 4.72 3.67 -7.19
CA VAL A 36 3.84 2.81 -8.00
C VAL A 36 3.45 3.44 -9.34
N ASP A 37 3.95 4.65 -9.62
CA ASP A 37 3.59 5.47 -10.80
C ASP A 37 2.07 5.63 -10.97
N ILE A 38 1.38 5.88 -9.86
CA ILE A 38 -0.05 6.17 -9.85
C ILE A 38 -0.22 7.62 -9.40
N ALA A 39 -1.11 8.34 -10.07
CA ALA A 39 -1.48 9.70 -9.65
C ALA A 39 -1.86 9.67 -8.15
N LEU A 40 -1.56 10.76 -7.45
CA LEU A 40 -1.96 10.89 -6.04
C LEU A 40 -3.48 11.09 -5.97
N ASP A 41 -4.23 10.02 -6.19
CA ASP A 41 -5.68 9.98 -6.24
C ASP A 41 -6.26 9.27 -4.99
N GLY A 42 -7.57 9.06 -5.01
CA GLY A 42 -8.27 8.35 -3.93
C GLY A 42 -7.72 6.93 -3.70
N THR A 43 -7.32 6.22 -4.75
CA THR A 43 -6.95 4.80 -4.66
C THR A 43 -5.75 4.56 -3.74
N VAL A 44 -4.68 5.34 -3.90
CA VAL A 44 -3.47 5.18 -3.08
C VAL A 44 -3.76 5.56 -1.63
N ARG A 45 -4.46 6.68 -1.43
CA ARG A 45 -4.81 7.18 -0.10
C ARG A 45 -5.74 6.22 0.64
N ASP A 46 -6.78 5.74 -0.03
CA ASP A 46 -7.76 4.81 0.53
C ASP A 46 -7.10 3.48 0.87
N THR A 47 -6.28 2.94 -0.03
CA THR A 47 -5.53 1.71 0.24
C THR A 47 -4.60 1.88 1.43
N PHE A 48 -3.87 3.01 1.51
CA PHE A 48 -2.97 3.29 2.63
C PHE A 48 -3.71 3.38 3.97
N ASN A 49 -4.87 4.04 3.99
CA ASN A 49 -5.70 4.16 5.19
C ASN A 49 -6.31 2.81 5.61
N VAL A 50 -6.77 1.99 4.65
CA VAL A 50 -7.26 0.64 4.93
C VAL A 50 -6.16 -0.22 5.54
N LEU A 51 -4.97 -0.22 4.94
CA LEU A 51 -3.83 -0.99 5.47
C LEU A 51 -3.40 -0.52 6.87
N LEU A 52 -3.55 0.77 7.18
CA LEU A 52 -3.34 1.31 8.53
C LEU A 52 -4.41 0.84 9.51
N ALA A 53 -5.68 0.91 9.12
CA ALA A 53 -6.81 0.49 9.95
C ALA A 53 -6.75 -1.02 10.26
N ASP A 54 -6.33 -1.83 9.29
CA ASP A 54 -6.16 -3.28 9.43
C ASP A 54 -4.87 -3.68 10.17
N GLY A 55 -4.02 -2.72 10.53
CA GLY A 55 -2.76 -2.95 11.24
C GLY A 55 -1.65 -3.58 10.38
N PHE A 56 -1.80 -3.55 9.06
CA PHE A 56 -0.76 -4.02 8.13
C PHE A 56 0.37 -2.99 8.04
N LEU A 57 0.02 -1.72 8.16
CA LEU A 57 0.96 -0.64 8.37
C LEU A 57 0.86 -0.16 9.82
N ARG A 58 1.98 0.31 10.37
CA ARG A 58 2.04 1.02 11.65
C ARG A 58 2.55 2.42 11.44
N GLN A 59 1.84 3.40 12.01
CA GLN A 59 2.26 4.79 11.95
C GLN A 59 3.60 4.99 12.68
N VAL A 60 4.50 5.75 12.05
CA VAL A 60 5.77 6.19 12.65
C VAL A 60 5.50 7.48 13.44
N PRO A 61 5.77 7.51 14.76
CA PRO A 61 5.50 8.69 15.59
C PRO A 61 6.45 9.85 15.26
N TYR A 62 6.10 11.05 15.72
CA TYR A 62 6.91 12.28 15.60
C TYR A 62 7.22 12.73 14.16
N ARG A 63 6.37 12.35 13.19
CA ARG A 63 6.43 12.84 11.80
C ARG A 63 5.33 13.87 11.55
N ARG A 64 5.66 14.94 10.83
CA ARG A 64 4.70 16.00 10.44
C ARG A 64 3.65 15.51 9.46
N SER A 65 4.01 14.55 8.62
CA SER A 65 3.12 13.90 7.66
C SER A 65 2.78 12.50 8.16
N LEU A 66 1.61 11.98 7.76
CA LEU A 66 1.27 10.58 8.00
C LEU A 66 2.30 9.70 7.29
N THR A 67 3.10 9.02 8.11
CA THR A 67 4.16 8.11 7.67
C THR A 67 3.92 6.77 8.34
N ALA A 68 3.95 5.68 7.58
CA ALA A 68 3.74 4.35 8.11
C ALA A 68 4.74 3.34 7.54
N VAL A 69 5.06 2.31 8.31
CA VAL A 69 5.96 1.23 7.93
C VAL A 69 5.19 -0.09 7.95
N LEU A 70 5.57 -1.03 7.08
CA LEU A 70 4.97 -2.35 7.04
C LEU A 70 5.27 -3.11 8.34
N THR A 71 4.24 -3.77 8.90
CA THR A 71 4.39 -4.65 10.07
C THR A 71 4.70 -6.07 9.62
N ASP A 72 5.25 -6.91 10.50
CA ASP A 72 5.45 -8.33 10.19
C ASP A 72 4.13 -9.04 9.82
N HIS A 73 3.05 -8.69 10.52
CA HIS A 73 1.71 -9.18 10.20
C HIS A 73 1.24 -8.70 8.81
N GLY A 74 1.44 -7.41 8.50
CA GLY A 74 1.16 -6.85 7.19
C GLY A 74 1.95 -7.54 6.09
N TYR A 75 3.24 -7.77 6.29
CA TYR A 75 4.10 -8.47 5.34
C TYR A 75 3.58 -9.88 5.02
N GLN A 76 3.26 -10.67 6.05
CA GLN A 76 2.73 -12.02 5.87
C GLN A 76 1.37 -12.03 5.17
N SER A 77 0.50 -11.09 5.52
CA SER A 77 -0.85 -10.98 4.94
C SER A 77 -0.80 -10.49 3.49
N LEU A 78 -0.04 -9.45 3.17
CA LEU A 78 0.16 -8.97 1.81
C LEU A 78 0.83 -10.01 0.92
N THR A 79 1.83 -10.73 1.43
CA THR A 79 2.48 -11.83 0.68
C THR A 79 1.46 -12.90 0.28
N ARG A 80 0.55 -13.27 1.18
CA ARG A 80 -0.53 -14.23 0.89
C ARG A 80 -1.51 -13.68 -0.14
N LEU A 81 -1.88 -12.41 -0.06
CA LEU A 81 -2.79 -11.77 -1.02
C LEU A 81 -2.19 -11.73 -2.42
N VAL A 82 -0.93 -11.30 -2.56
CA VAL A 82 -0.24 -11.23 -3.86
C VAL A 82 -0.05 -12.61 -4.49
N ARG A 83 0.21 -13.65 -3.68
CA ARG A 83 0.37 -15.03 -4.16
C ARG A 83 -0.94 -15.73 -4.55
N ARG A 84 -2.07 -15.32 -3.95
CA ARG A 84 -3.40 -15.91 -4.22
C ARG A 84 -4.11 -15.28 -5.41
N ALA A 85 -3.62 -14.14 -5.90
CA ALA A 85 -4.19 -13.50 -7.07
C ALA A 85 -3.86 -14.36 -8.31
N PRO A 86 -4.88 -14.84 -9.06
CA PRO A 86 -4.69 -15.61 -10.28
C PRO A 86 -3.91 -14.83 -11.36
#